data_AF-Q9UFQ2-F1
#
_entry.id   AF-Q9UFQ2-F1
#
_cell.length_a   1.000
_cell.length_b   1.000
_cell.length_c   1.000
_cell.angle_alpha   90.00
_cell.angle_beta   90.00
_cell.angle_gamma   90.00
#
_symmetry.space_group_name_H-M   'P 1'
#
loop_
_entity.id
_entity.type
_entity.pdbx_description
1 polymer ?
#
loop_
_entity_poly.entity_id
_entity_poly.type
_entity_poly.pdbx_seq_one_letter_code
_entity_poly.pdbx_strand_id
1 'polypeptide(L)'
;REMVLQFLAFSRVAQDCRGTSWPKTVYFTFQFYRFPPATTPRLQLVQLDEAGQPSSGALTHILVPVSRDGTFDAGSPGFQLRYMVGPGFLKPGERRCFARYLAVQTLQIDVWDGDSLLLIGSAAVQMKETSHIFSVSQ
;
A
#
# COMPACT_ATOMS: atom_id res chain seq x y z
N ARG A 1 -4.99 20.93 -5.01
CA ARG A 1 -4.73 19.68 -5.77
C ARG A 1 -4.94 18.53 -4.80
N GLU A 2 -5.48 17.43 -5.28
CA GLU A 2 -5.62 16.19 -4.52
C GLU A 2 -4.53 15.22 -5.01
N MET A 3 -3.95 14.45 -4.08
CA MET A 3 -3.09 13.31 -4.39
C MET A 3 -3.68 12.06 -3.76
N VAL A 4 -3.74 10.97 -4.51
CA VAL A 4 -4.35 9.72 -4.06
C VAL A 4 -3.28 8.63 -4.08
N LEU A 5 -3.08 7.98 -2.93
CA LEU A 5 -2.33 6.73 -2.86
C LEU A 5 -3.32 5.59 -2.76
N GLN A 6 -3.19 4.63 -3.67
CA GLN A 6 -4.09 3.48 -3.75
C GLN A 6 -3.32 2.18 -3.58
N PHE A 7 -3.79 1.36 -2.66
CA PHE A 7 -3.27 0.03 -2.34
C PHE A 7 -4.28 -1.00 -2.85
N LEU A 8 -3.92 -1.77 -3.87
CA LEU A 8 -4.85 -2.67 -4.55
C LEU A 8 -4.59 -4.14 -4.21
N ALA A 9 -3.32 -4.53 -4.27
CA ALA A 9 -2.93 -5.91 -4.14
C ALA A 9 -1.60 -6.04 -3.38
N PHE A 10 -1.41 -7.22 -2.83
CA PHE A 10 -0.21 -7.62 -2.11
C PHE A 10 0.30 -8.94 -2.70
N SER A 11 1.58 -8.97 -3.06
CA SER A 11 2.25 -10.15 -3.59
C SER A 11 3.52 -10.44 -2.79
N ARG A 12 3.98 -11.69 -2.85
CA ARG A 12 5.23 -12.14 -2.22
C ARG A 12 5.91 -13.11 -3.16
N VAL A 13 7.23 -13.00 -3.31
CA VAL A 13 8.00 -13.92 -4.15
C VAL A 13 8.03 -15.31 -3.50
N ALA A 14 7.83 -16.36 -4.29
CA ALA A 14 7.71 -17.74 -3.82
C ALA A 14 8.92 -18.25 -3.01
N GLN A 15 10.09 -17.61 -3.10
CA GLN A 15 11.27 -17.97 -2.31
C GLN A 15 11.09 -17.73 -0.80
N ASP A 16 10.29 -16.73 -0.40
CA ASP A 16 9.99 -16.44 1.01
C ASP A 16 8.91 -17.35 1.62
N CYS A 17 8.31 -18.23 0.80
CA CYS A 17 7.21 -19.10 1.22
C CYS A 17 7.67 -20.38 1.92
N ARG A 18 8.97 -20.63 2.09
CA ARG A 18 9.51 -21.87 2.69
C ARG A 18 9.42 -21.92 4.24
N GLY A 19 8.32 -21.44 4.83
CA GLY A 19 8.08 -21.63 6.26
C GLY A 19 7.07 -20.70 6.94
N THR A 20 6.64 -19.61 6.30
CA THR A 20 5.68 -18.65 6.89
C THR A 20 4.33 -18.70 6.18
N SER A 21 3.28 -19.02 6.94
CA SER A 21 1.90 -18.90 6.47
C SER A 21 1.62 -17.47 6.02
N TRP A 22 0.74 -17.31 5.03
CA TRP A 22 0.30 -15.98 4.62
C TRP A 22 -0.35 -15.22 5.79
N PRO A 23 -0.05 -13.93 5.97
CA PRO A 23 -0.72 -13.12 6.96
C PRO A 23 -2.20 -13.00 6.59
N LYS A 24 -3.11 -13.11 7.57
CA LYS A 24 -4.55 -12.96 7.30
C LYS A 24 -4.91 -11.51 7.00
N THR A 25 -4.27 -10.60 7.73
CA THR A 25 -4.43 -9.16 7.57
C THR A 25 -3.08 -8.48 7.59
N VAL A 26 -2.98 -7.36 6.90
CA VAL A 26 -1.79 -6.50 6.87
C VAL A 26 -2.19 -5.05 7.09
N TYR A 27 -1.26 -4.23 7.55
CA TYR A 27 -1.40 -2.78 7.50
C TYR A 27 -0.10 -2.13 7.05
N PHE A 28 -0.20 -0.90 6.55
CA PHE A 28 0.92 -0.17 5.99
C PHE A 28 1.22 1.07 6.81
N THR A 29 2.50 1.39 6.94
CA THR A 29 2.94 2.67 7.48
C THR A 29 3.88 3.36 6.52
N PHE A 30 3.72 4.68 6.39
CA PHE A 30 4.55 5.49 5.51
C PHE A 30 4.42 6.96 5.88
N GLN A 31 5.36 7.78 5.40
CA GLN A 31 5.27 9.23 5.54
C GLN A 31 5.35 9.88 4.15
N PHE A 32 4.25 10.51 3.74
CA PHE A 32 4.20 11.25 2.49
C PHE A 32 4.54 12.72 2.73
N TYR A 33 5.62 13.18 2.11
CA TYR A 33 6.09 14.56 2.19
C TYR A 33 6.16 15.08 3.65
N ARG A 34 5.52 16.21 3.93
CA ARG A 34 5.40 16.85 5.24
C ARG A 34 4.07 16.54 5.95
N PHE A 35 3.30 15.57 5.45
CA PHE A 35 2.15 15.09 6.21
C PHE A 35 2.64 14.26 7.40
N PRO A 36 1.86 14.19 8.49
CA PRO A 36 2.16 13.27 9.59
C PRO A 36 2.32 11.82 9.07
N PRO A 37 3.11 10.98 9.77
CA PRO A 37 3.16 9.56 9.47
C PRO A 37 1.75 8.96 9.40
N ALA A 38 1.48 8.22 8.34
CA ALA A 38 0.20 7.60 8.08
C ALA A 38 0.27 6.11 8.42
N THR A 39 -0.82 5.60 8.97
CA THR A 39 -1.04 4.17 9.22
C THR A 39 -2.39 3.81 8.61
N THR A 40 -2.42 2.80 7.74
CA THR A 40 -3.69 2.33 7.16
C THR A 40 -4.49 1.54 8.20
N PRO A 41 -5.81 1.41 8.03
CA PRO A 41 -6.56 0.34 8.68
C PRO A 41 -5.97 -1.04 8.32
N ARG A 42 -6.39 -2.06 9.07
CA ARG A 42 -6.08 -3.45 8.70
C ARG A 42 -6.80 -3.79 7.40
N LEU A 43 -6.07 -4.44 6.51
CA LEU A 43 -6.50 -4.86 5.19
C LEU A 43 -6.39 -6.37 5.13
N GLN A 44 -7.47 -7.04 4.78
CA GLN A 44 -7.47 -8.48 4.62
C GLN A 44 -6.86 -8.85 3.26
N LEU A 45 -6.09 -9.93 3.25
CA LEU A 45 -5.62 -10.55 2.03
C LEU A 45 -6.66 -11.56 1.52
N VAL A 46 -7.33 -11.22 0.42
CA VAL A 46 -8.27 -12.12 -0.26
C VAL A 46 -7.54 -12.74 -1.46
N GLN A 47 -7.37 -14.06 -1.43
CA GLN A 47 -6.71 -14.78 -2.51
C GLN A 47 -7.56 -14.68 -3.78
N LEU A 48 -6.96 -14.20 -4.87
CA LEU A 48 -7.58 -14.26 -6.18
C LEU A 48 -7.35 -15.68 -6.72
N ASP A 49 -8.39 -16.51 -6.72
CA ASP A 49 -8.32 -17.86 -7.27
C ASP A 49 -8.20 -17.77 -8.80
N GLU A 50 -6.98 -17.87 -9.33
CA GLU A 50 -6.78 -18.09 -10.76
C GLU A 50 -7.33 -19.49 -11.08
N ALA A 51 -8.45 -19.53 -11.79
CA ALA A 51 -9.12 -20.76 -12.18
C ALA A 51 -8.15 -21.73 -12.88
N GLY A 52 -7.67 -22.74 -12.15
CA GLY A 52 -7.21 -24.02 -12.70
C GLY A 52 -5.80 -24.12 -13.30
N GLN A 53 -4.84 -23.25 -12.96
CA GLN A 53 -3.43 -23.46 -13.36
C GLN A 53 -2.51 -23.62 -12.13
N PRO A 54 -1.62 -24.64 -12.09
CA PRO A 54 -0.69 -24.81 -11.00
C PRO A 54 0.44 -23.78 -11.10
N SER A 55 0.49 -22.90 -10.11
CA SER A 55 1.68 -22.24 -9.56
C SER A 55 2.75 -21.77 -10.55
N SER A 56 2.66 -20.51 -10.97
CA SER A 56 3.82 -19.77 -11.49
C SER A 56 4.09 -18.52 -10.64
N GLY A 57 5.00 -18.67 -9.68
CA GLY A 57 5.89 -17.60 -9.19
C GLY A 57 5.39 -16.63 -8.11
N ALA A 58 4.16 -16.11 -8.18
CA ALA A 58 3.70 -15.07 -7.26
C ALA A 58 2.20 -15.20 -6.94
N LEU A 59 1.86 -15.48 -5.68
CA LEU A 59 0.47 -15.43 -5.22
C LEU A 59 0.10 -13.96 -4.98
N THR A 60 -0.89 -13.47 -5.71
CA THR A 60 -1.39 -12.10 -5.58
C THR A 60 -2.69 -12.11 -4.80
N HIS A 61 -2.74 -11.33 -3.72
CA HIS A 61 -3.92 -11.17 -2.89
C HIS A 61 -4.50 -9.76 -3.08
N ILE A 62 -5.81 -9.66 -3.22
CA ILE A 62 -6.53 -8.39 -3.24
C ILE A 62 -6.64 -7.87 -1.82
N LEU A 63 -6.38 -6.58 -1.63
CA LEU A 63 -6.52 -5.92 -0.34
C LEU A 63 -7.96 -5.48 -0.13
N VAL A 64 -8.59 -5.89 0.97
CA VAL A 64 -9.95 -5.46 1.32
C VAL A 64 -9.95 -4.80 2.70
N PRO A 65 -10.49 -3.56 2.85
CA PRO A 65 -10.63 -2.92 4.15
C PRO A 65 -11.43 -3.76 5.15
N VAL A 66 -10.87 -3.97 6.34
CA VAL A 66 -11.61 -4.54 7.46
C VAL A 66 -12.38 -3.41 8.14
N SER A 67 -13.70 -3.54 8.23
CA SER A 67 -14.54 -2.56 8.93
C SER A 67 -14.20 -2.53 10.42
N ARG A 68 -14.57 -1.42 11.08
CA ARG A 68 -14.40 -1.24 12.53
C ARG A 68 -15.12 -2.32 13.35
N ASP A 69 -16.18 -2.90 12.78
CA ASP A 69 -16.98 -3.96 13.39
C ASP A 69 -16.42 -5.37 13.10
N GLY A 70 -15.25 -5.47 12.46
CA GLY A 70 -14.65 -6.73 12.01
C GLY A 70 -15.36 -7.35 10.80
N THR A 71 -16.37 -6.69 10.26
CA THR A 71 -17.09 -7.10 9.06
C THR A 71 -16.29 -6.74 7.81
N PHE A 72 -16.38 -7.59 6.80
CA PHE A 72 -15.69 -7.39 5.52
C PHE A 72 -16.59 -6.54 4.63
N ASP A 73 -16.16 -5.32 4.32
CA ASP A 73 -16.86 -4.50 3.35
C ASP A 73 -16.45 -4.95 1.94
N ALA A 74 -17.27 -5.83 1.36
CA ALA A 74 -17.11 -6.31 -0.01
C ALA A 74 -17.35 -5.21 -1.08
N GLY A 75 -17.67 -3.97 -0.67
CA GLY A 75 -18.15 -2.91 -1.55
C GLY A 75 -17.14 -2.38 -2.56
N SER A 76 -15.83 -2.50 -2.32
CA SER A 76 -14.81 -2.12 -3.31
C SER A 76 -13.42 -2.68 -2.96
N PRO A 77 -12.72 -3.34 -3.90
CA PRO A 77 -11.35 -3.79 -3.66
C PRO A 77 -10.38 -2.62 -3.54
N GLY A 78 -9.39 -2.79 -2.67
CA GLY A 78 -8.32 -1.85 -2.41
C GLY A 78 -8.64 -0.81 -1.33
N PHE A 79 -7.63 -0.03 -0.99
CA PHE A 79 -7.70 1.07 -0.03
C PHE A 79 -7.11 2.34 -0.63
N GLN A 80 -7.80 3.46 -0.46
CA GLN A 80 -7.36 4.76 -0.95
C GLN A 80 -7.13 5.73 0.20
N LEU A 81 -5.98 6.41 0.18
CA LEU A 81 -5.69 7.52 1.05
C LEU A 81 -5.54 8.80 0.23
N ARG A 82 -6.26 9.85 0.64
CA ARG A 82 -6.34 11.12 -0.10
C ARG A 82 -5.63 12.22 0.68
N TYR A 83 -4.73 12.92 -0.01
CA TYR A 83 -3.95 14.03 0.50
C TYR A 83 -4.36 15.34 -0.18
N MET A 84 -4.87 16.27 0.62
CA MET A 84 -5.26 17.59 0.14
C MET A 84 -4.03 18.52 0.10
N VAL A 85 -3.45 18.66 -1.09
CA VAL A 85 -2.32 19.53 -1.36
C VAL A 85 -2.84 20.83 -1.97
N GLY A 86 -3.44 21.67 -1.13
CA GLY A 86 -4.03 22.96 -1.49
C GLY A 86 -3.14 24.17 -1.13
N PRO A 87 -3.57 25.39 -1.49
CA PRO A 87 -2.88 26.63 -1.11
C PRO A 87 -2.84 26.87 0.41
N GLY A 88 -3.71 26.22 1.18
CA GLY A 88 -3.64 26.21 2.65
C GLY A 88 -2.54 25.31 3.23
N PHE A 89 -2.02 24.37 2.45
CA PHE A 89 -0.96 23.45 2.88
C PHE A 89 0.41 23.84 2.31
N LEU A 90 0.46 24.22 1.03
CA LEU A 90 1.69 24.68 0.38
C LEU A 90 1.73 26.20 0.30
N LYS A 91 2.64 26.82 1.07
CA LYS A 91 2.88 28.26 0.98
C LYS A 91 3.45 28.66 -0.39
N PRO A 92 3.31 29.93 -0.82
CA PRO A 92 3.98 30.44 -2.01
C PRO A 92 5.50 30.24 -1.88
N GLY A 93 6.10 29.38 -2.70
CA GLY A 93 7.50 28.95 -2.62
C GLY A 93 7.68 27.45 -2.35
N GLU A 94 6.82 26.85 -1.53
CA GLU A 94 6.87 25.41 -1.22
C GLU A 94 6.38 24.55 -2.38
N ARG A 95 5.63 25.13 -3.32
CA ARG A 95 5.15 24.42 -4.53
C ARG A 95 6.30 23.85 -5.36
N ARG A 96 7.41 24.59 -5.51
CA ARG A 96 8.61 24.11 -6.23
C ARG A 96 9.28 22.99 -5.46
N CYS A 97 9.36 23.11 -4.13
CA CYS A 97 9.89 22.06 -3.27
C CYS A 97 9.05 20.78 -3.34
N PHE A 98 7.72 20.91 -3.34
CA PHE A 98 6.80 19.78 -3.47
C PHE A 98 6.90 19.11 -4.85
N ALA A 99 6.96 19.89 -5.93
CA ALA A 99 7.18 19.34 -7.27
C ALA A 99 8.53 18.60 -7.37
N ARG A 100 9.59 19.16 -6.78
CA ARG A 100 10.91 18.51 -6.71
C ARG A 100 10.87 17.22 -5.88
N TYR A 101 10.15 17.22 -4.76
CA TYR A 101 9.95 16.03 -3.93
C TYR A 101 9.30 14.91 -4.76
N LEU A 102 8.20 15.20 -5.48
CA LEU A 102 7.56 14.21 -6.33
C LEU A 102 8.48 13.71 -7.46
N ALA A 103 9.33 14.57 -8.01
CA ALA A 103 10.19 14.20 -9.13
C ALA A 103 11.41 13.35 -8.73
N VAL A 104 11.84 13.38 -7.47
CA VAL A 104 13.12 12.79 -7.05
C VAL A 104 12.96 11.76 -5.94
N GLN A 105 11.93 11.88 -5.09
CA GLN A 105 11.83 11.06 -3.90
C GLN A 105 11.14 9.72 -4.18
N THR A 106 11.61 8.72 -3.45
CA THR A 106 10.98 7.40 -3.33
C THR A 106 10.23 7.31 -2.02
N LEU A 107 8.95 6.99 -2.06
CA LEU A 107 8.13 6.72 -0.87
C LEU A 107 8.44 5.32 -0.35
N GLN A 108 8.89 5.28 0.89
CA GLN A 108 9.06 4.04 1.63
C GLN A 108 7.74 3.68 2.33
N ILE A 109 7.35 2.43 2.21
CA ILE A 109 6.14 1.87 2.79
C ILE A 109 6.54 0.60 3.52
N ASP A 110 6.33 0.59 4.83
CA ASP A 110 6.54 -0.61 5.64
C ASP A 110 5.24 -1.40 5.74
N VAL A 111 5.36 -2.71 5.62
CA VAL A 111 4.27 -3.69 5.62
C VAL A 111 4.35 -4.50 6.91
N TRP A 112 3.25 -4.51 7.65
CA TRP A 112 3.14 -5.16 8.94
C TRP A 112 2.06 -6.24 8.89
N ASP A 113 2.29 -7.35 9.58
CA ASP A 113 1.24 -8.31 9.87
C ASP A 113 0.25 -7.72 10.88
N GLY A 114 -1.04 -7.77 10.56
CA GLY A 114 -2.08 -7.12 11.36
C GLY A 114 -2.33 -7.78 12.71
N ASP A 115 -2.01 -9.07 12.85
CA ASP A 115 -2.32 -9.84 14.06
C ASP A 115 -1.14 -9.85 15.04
N SER A 116 0.07 -10.12 14.56
CA SER A 116 1.30 -10.18 15.33
C SER A 116 2.02 -8.84 15.48
N LEU A 117 1.66 -7.83 14.67
CA LEU A 117 2.32 -6.52 14.61
C LEU A 117 3.80 -6.59 14.22
N LEU A 118 4.22 -7.68 13.60
CA LEU A 118 5.59 -7.85 13.11
C LEU A 118 5.75 -7.21 11.74
N LEU A 119 6.91 -6.60 11.52
CA LEU A 119 7.31 -6.12 10.20
C LEU A 119 7.54 -7.34 9.30
N ILE A 120 6.74 -7.44 8.24
CA ILE A 120 6.85 -8.51 7.25
C ILE A 120 7.56 -8.06 5.97
N GLY A 121 7.83 -6.77 5.84
CA GLY A 121 8.85 -6.19 4.96
C GLY A 121 8.49 -4.80 4.46
N SER A 122 9.14 -4.33 3.40
CA SER A 122 9.06 -2.93 2.97
C SER A 122 9.00 -2.81 1.45
N ALA A 123 8.41 -1.71 0.97
CA ALA A 123 8.27 -1.38 -0.44
C ALA A 123 8.70 0.06 -0.70
N ALA A 124 9.27 0.30 -1.88
CA ALA A 124 9.81 1.59 -2.28
C ALA A 124 9.16 2.03 -3.61
N VAL A 125 8.41 3.13 -3.60
CA VAL A 125 7.66 3.63 -4.77
C VAL A 125 8.22 4.97 -5.24
N GLN A 126 8.74 5.03 -6.47
CA GLN A 126 9.19 6.29 -7.04
C GLN A 126 8.01 7.21 -7.33
N MET A 127 8.05 8.44 -6.85
CA MET A 127 6.94 9.41 -6.99
C MET A 127 6.83 10.01 -8.39
N LYS A 128 7.86 9.82 -9.23
CA LYS A 128 7.97 10.42 -10.56
C LYS A 128 7.06 9.76 -11.59
N GLU A 129 6.59 8.54 -11.35
CA GLU A 129 5.91 7.69 -12.33
C GLU A 129 4.42 7.54 -12.00
N THR A 130 3.62 8.53 -12.43
CA THR A 130 2.17 8.58 -12.17
C THR A 130 1.39 7.87 -13.26
N SER A 131 1.55 6.55 -13.34
CA SER A 131 0.57 5.62 -13.91
C SER A 131 1.23 4.25 -13.96
N HIS A 132 1.01 3.36 -12.98
CA HIS A 132 0.83 1.91 -13.17
C HIS A 132 0.43 1.30 -11.82
N ILE A 133 -0.45 0.31 -11.89
CA ILE A 133 -0.90 -0.52 -10.76
C ILE A 133 0.35 -1.12 -10.10
N PHE A 134 0.58 -0.82 -8.81
CA PHE A 134 1.74 -1.31 -8.10
C PHE A 134 1.46 -2.68 -7.48
N SER A 135 2.28 -3.67 -7.86
CA SER A 135 2.45 -4.91 -7.13
C SER A 135 3.61 -4.72 -6.16
N VAL A 136 3.34 -4.83 -4.86
CA VAL A 136 4.41 -4.90 -3.85
C VAL A 136 5.08 -6.25 -4.02
N SER A 137 6.29 -6.28 -4.57
CA SER A 137 7.15 -7.48 -4.59
C SER A 137 8.28 -7.24 -3.61
N GLN A 138 8.40 -8.14 -2.64
CA GLN A 138 9.64 -8.36 -1.90
C GLN A 138 10.45 -9.41 -2.62
#